data_AF-Q0ZSQ1-F1
#
_entry.id   AF-Q0ZSQ1-F1
#
_cell.length_a   1.000
_cell.length_b   1.000
_cell.length_c   1.000
_cell.angle_alpha   90.00
_cell.angle_beta   90.00
_cell.angle_gamma   90.00
#
_symmetry.space_group_name_H-M   'P 1'
#
loop_
_entity.id
_entity.type
_entity.pdbx_description
1 polymer ?
#
loop_
_entity_poly.entity_id
_entity_poly.type
_entity_poly.pdbx_seq_one_letter_code
_entity_poly.pdbx_strand_id
1 'polypeptide(L)'
;MKIAIVRLSALGDIIQSAVVLQFIKNFKKDIEIHWFVDEKFEGILKNHPLINKLYALPLKDKKILKSLKILLKARKNNYNAVIDLQGLIKSAIISRILSRNNFGFDKNSLKESFAHNFYNQKLELDYNENVFVRYLSL
;
A
#
# COMPACT_ATOMS: atom_id res chain seq x y z
N MET A 1 -6.33 -4.51 15.47
CA MET A 1 -5.13 -4.66 14.60
C MET A 1 -5.21 -3.60 13.51
N LYS A 2 -4.08 -3.01 13.09
CA LYS A 2 -4.03 -1.95 12.07
C LYS A 2 -3.16 -2.35 10.90
N ILE A 3 -3.72 -2.32 9.70
CA ILE A 3 -3.01 -2.60 8.45
C ILE A 3 -2.94 -1.32 7.63
N ALA A 4 -1.75 -1.00 7.11
CA ALA A 4 -1.59 0.02 6.08
C ALA A 4 -1.49 -0.63 4.70
N ILE A 5 -2.27 -0.15 3.74
CA ILE A 5 -2.16 -0.53 2.33
C ILE A 5 -1.53 0.62 1.57
N VAL A 6 -0.50 0.33 0.78
CA VAL A 6 0.17 1.31 -0.08
C VAL A 6 -0.13 0.98 -1.54
N ARG A 7 -0.95 1.83 -2.17
CA ARG A 7 -1.22 1.83 -3.61
C ARG A 7 -1.48 3.27 -4.04
N LEU A 8 -0.45 3.87 -4.61
CA LEU A 8 -0.39 5.29 -4.93
C LEU A 8 -1.04 5.61 -6.27
N SER A 9 -0.98 4.68 -7.22
CA SER A 9 -1.39 4.86 -8.63
C SER A 9 -1.43 3.51 -9.35
N ALA A 10 -1.97 3.38 -10.57
CA ALA A 10 -2.83 4.34 -11.28
C ALA A 10 -4.32 4.07 -11.00
N LEU A 11 -5.25 4.73 -11.71
CA LEU A 11 -6.69 4.65 -11.43
C LEU A 11 -7.25 3.22 -11.47
N GLY A 12 -7.08 2.48 -12.59
CA GLY A 12 -7.64 1.13 -12.72
C GLY A 12 -7.05 0.15 -11.71
N ASP A 13 -5.74 0.30 -11.53
CA ASP A 13 -4.89 -0.34 -10.54
C ASP A 13 -5.36 -0.16 -9.08
N ILE A 14 -5.80 1.05 -8.70
CA ILE A 14 -6.38 1.34 -7.39
C ILE A 14 -7.72 0.64 -7.25
N ILE A 15 -8.60 0.74 -8.25
CA ILE A 15 -9.92 0.10 -8.25
C ILE A 15 -9.79 -1.40 -8.09
N GLN A 16 -8.92 -2.04 -8.89
CA GLN A 16 -8.70 -3.49 -8.83
C GLN A 16 -8.15 -3.92 -7.48
N SER A 17 -7.15 -3.20 -6.95
CA SER A 17 -6.57 -3.53 -5.65
C SER A 17 -7.52 -3.36 -4.47
N ALA A 18 -8.56 -2.53 -4.59
CA ALA A 18 -9.53 -2.31 -3.50
C ALA A 18 -10.29 -3.59 -3.13
N VAL A 19 -10.31 -4.60 -4.01
CA VAL A 19 -10.90 -5.92 -3.72
C VAL A 19 -10.34 -6.54 -2.43
N VAL A 20 -9.05 -6.33 -2.12
CA VAL A 20 -8.39 -6.88 -0.93
C VAL A 20 -9.07 -6.45 0.37
N LEU A 21 -9.74 -5.29 0.37
CA LEU A 21 -10.42 -4.76 1.55
C LEU A 21 -11.52 -5.71 2.02
N GLN A 22 -12.27 -6.29 1.09
CA GLN A 22 -13.35 -7.23 1.40
C GLN A 22 -12.79 -8.51 2.01
N PHE A 23 -11.68 -9.02 1.48
CA PHE A 23 -11.03 -10.22 1.99
C PHE A 23 -10.44 -10.01 3.38
N ILE A 24 -9.78 -8.88 3.63
CA ILE A 24 -9.26 -8.53 4.97
C ILE A 24 -10.41 -8.46 5.99
N LYS A 25 -11.52 -7.80 5.62
CA LYS A 25 -12.68 -7.66 6.53
C LYS A 25 -13.44 -8.97 6.72
N ASN A 26 -13.44 -9.85 5.72
CA ASN A 26 -14.00 -11.20 5.83
C ASN A 26 -13.17 -12.07 6.78
N PHE A 27 -11.84 -11.96 6.72
CA PHE A 27 -10.95 -12.63 7.66
C PHE A 27 -11.17 -12.13 9.10
N LYS A 28 -11.21 -10.80 9.30
CA LYS A 28 -11.50 -10.22 10.61
C LYS A 28 -12.08 -8.81 10.53
N LYS A 29 -13.33 -8.65 10.97
CA LYS A 29 -14.11 -7.40 10.82
C LYS A 29 -13.51 -6.19 11.55
N ASP A 30 -12.83 -6.42 12.69
CA ASP A 30 -12.27 -5.39 13.57
C ASP A 30 -10.89 -4.85 13.12
N ILE A 31 -10.33 -5.34 12.01
CA ILE A 31 -9.07 -4.80 11.45
C ILE A 31 -9.31 -3.39 10.94
N GLU A 32 -8.59 -2.41 11.47
CA GLU A 32 -8.57 -1.06 10.91
C GLU A 32 -7.65 -1.03 9.68
N ILE A 33 -8.18 -0.53 8.56
CA ILE A 33 -7.44 -0.42 7.31
C ILE A 33 -7.18 1.06 7.02
N HIS A 34 -5.90 1.41 6.92
CA HIS A 34 -5.47 2.71 6.44
C HIS A 34 -4.92 2.57 5.02
N TRP A 35 -5.30 3.46 4.11
CA TRP A 35 -4.85 3.41 2.72
C TRP A 35 -4.01 4.65 2.38
N PHE A 36 -2.87 4.45 1.73
CA PHE A 36 -2.00 5.52 1.24
C PHE A 36 -2.10 5.58 -0.28
N VAL A 37 -2.50 6.75 -0.78
CA VAL A 37 -2.72 7.01 -2.21
C VAL A 37 -2.08 8.34 -2.60
N ASP A 38 -1.73 8.53 -3.87
CA ASP A 38 -1.41 9.86 -4.38
C ASP A 38 -2.66 10.76 -4.32
N GLU A 39 -2.52 12.01 -3.88
CA GLU A 39 -3.65 12.93 -3.69
C GLU A 39 -4.48 13.12 -4.96
N LYS A 40 -3.87 13.01 -6.15
CA LYS A 40 -4.58 13.07 -7.44
C LYS A 40 -5.64 11.98 -7.62
N PHE A 41 -5.53 10.86 -6.89
CA PHE A 41 -6.43 9.71 -6.98
C PHE A 41 -7.28 9.53 -5.71
N GLU A 42 -7.21 10.45 -4.74
CA GLU A 42 -7.92 10.30 -3.47
C GLU A 42 -9.43 10.12 -3.65
N GLY A 43 -10.00 10.78 -4.67
CA GLY A 43 -11.44 10.77 -4.95
C GLY A 43 -12.00 9.37 -5.21
N ILE A 44 -11.18 8.43 -5.68
CA ILE A 44 -11.58 7.04 -5.96
C ILE A 44 -11.91 6.30 -4.65
N LEU A 45 -11.19 6.61 -3.58
CA LEU A 45 -11.26 5.90 -2.29
C LEU A 45 -11.95 6.72 -1.19
N LYS A 46 -12.25 7.98 -1.47
CA LYS A 46 -12.91 8.88 -0.52
C LYS A 46 -14.24 8.27 -0.08
N ASN A 47 -14.46 8.23 1.24
CA ASN A 47 -15.64 7.65 1.87
C ASN A 47 -15.84 6.15 1.63
N HIS A 48 -14.82 5.40 1.18
CA HIS A 48 -14.94 3.96 1.02
C HIS A 48 -15.20 3.30 2.39
N PRO A 49 -16.29 2.52 2.56
CA PRO A 49 -16.77 2.09 3.88
C PRO A 49 -15.81 1.15 4.61
N LEU A 50 -14.94 0.45 3.87
CA LEU A 50 -13.96 -0.48 4.44
C LEU A 50 -12.61 0.17 4.75
N ILE A 51 -12.41 1.45 4.39
CA ILE A 51 -11.19 2.20 4.69
C ILE A 51 -11.45 3.07 5.92
N ASN A 52 -10.78 2.76 7.04
CA ASN A 52 -10.88 3.53 8.26
C ASN A 52 -10.18 4.88 8.16
N LYS A 53 -9.10 4.98 7.38
CA LYS A 53 -8.39 6.23 7.15
C LYS A 53 -7.71 6.29 5.79
N LEU A 54 -8.01 7.32 5.03
CA LEU A 54 -7.33 7.61 3.76
C LEU A 54 -6.23 8.64 3.99
N TYR A 55 -5.03 8.33 3.51
CA TYR A 55 -3.88 9.22 3.50
C TYR A 55 -3.57 9.59 2.04
N ALA A 56 -4.05 10.75 1.63
CA ALA A 56 -3.69 11.38 0.37
C ALA A 56 -2.30 12.03 0.48
N LEU A 57 -1.37 11.58 -0.35
CA LEU A 57 0.01 12.05 -0.37
C LEU A 57 0.24 13.01 -1.55
N PRO A 58 0.68 14.26 -1.32
CA PRO A 58 1.07 15.18 -2.37
C PRO A 58 2.41 14.76 -2.98
N LEU A 59 2.39 13.77 -3.88
CA LEU A 59 3.59 13.20 -4.49
C LEU A 59 4.03 13.97 -5.74
N LYS A 60 3.18 14.87 -6.27
CA LYS A 60 3.52 15.79 -7.35
C LYS A 60 4.33 17.00 -6.83
N ASP A 61 5.22 17.52 -7.67
CA ASP A 61 5.92 18.82 -7.55
C ASP A 61 6.55 19.11 -6.18
N LYS A 62 7.78 18.62 -5.92
CA LYS A 62 8.68 19.01 -4.80
C LYS A 62 8.07 19.01 -3.37
N LYS A 63 6.85 18.52 -3.17
CA LYS A 63 6.14 18.42 -1.88
C LYS A 63 6.53 17.18 -1.06
N ILE A 64 7.72 16.64 -1.30
CA ILE A 64 8.29 15.50 -0.58
C ILE A 64 8.29 15.74 0.93
N LEU A 65 8.60 16.96 1.39
CA LEU A 65 8.56 17.30 2.82
C LEU A 65 7.15 17.20 3.41
N LYS A 66 6.12 17.59 2.65
CA LYS A 66 4.71 17.50 3.09
C LYS A 66 4.28 16.05 3.17
N SER A 67 4.59 15.25 2.15
CA SER A 67 4.35 13.80 2.14
C SER A 67 5.06 13.11 3.30
N LEU A 68 6.34 13.43 3.55
CA LEU A 68 7.11 12.87 4.66
C LEU A 68 6.51 13.24 6.02
N LYS A 69 6.07 14.49 6.22
CA LYS A 69 5.37 14.89 7.46
C LYS A 69 4.09 14.07 7.68
N ILE A 70 3.31 13.84 6.63
CA ILE A 70 2.11 12.99 6.70
C ILE A 70 2.48 11.56 7.09
N LEU A 71 3.50 10.98 6.44
CA LEU A 71 3.97 9.62 6.70
C LEU A 71 4.51 9.45 8.12
N LEU A 72 5.32 10.38 8.62
CA LEU A 72 5.85 10.34 9.99
C LEU A 72 4.73 10.47 11.04
N LYS A 73 3.71 11.28 10.77
CA LYS A 73 2.51 11.33 11.62
C LYS A 73 1.72 10.02 11.55
N ALA A 74 1.57 9.45 10.36
CA ALA A 74 0.85 8.21 10.15
C ALA A 74 1.56 6.99 10.75
N ARG A 75 2.89 6.98 10.76
CA ARG A 75 3.73 5.94 11.40
C ARG A 75 3.39 5.76 12.89
N LYS A 76 3.01 6.85 13.57
CA LYS A 76 2.60 6.81 15.00
C LYS A 76 1.34 5.98 15.27
N ASN A 77 0.62 5.54 14.23
CA ASN A 77 -0.48 4.58 14.39
C ASN A 77 0.00 3.16 14.72
N ASN A 78 1.30 2.86 14.69
CA ASN A 78 1.89 1.57 15.03
C ASN A 78 1.25 0.41 14.23
N TYR A 79 1.40 0.45 12.90
CA TYR A 79 0.85 -0.56 12.01
C TYR A 79 1.42 -1.95 12.32
N ASN A 80 0.51 -2.91 12.48
CA ASN A 80 0.87 -4.32 12.66
C ASN A 80 1.44 -4.90 11.36
N ALA A 81 0.93 -4.47 10.21
CA ALA A 81 1.45 -4.83 8.90
C ALA A 81 1.30 -3.66 7.92
N VAL A 82 2.22 -3.56 6.96
CA VAL A 82 2.13 -2.64 5.82
C VAL A 82 2.23 -3.46 4.54
N ILE A 83 1.22 -3.38 3.68
CA ILE A 83 1.14 -4.16 2.44
C ILE A 83 1.32 -3.21 1.26
N ASP A 84 2.40 -3.39 0.49
CA ASP A 84 2.65 -2.63 -0.72
C ASP A 84 2.13 -3.37 -1.96
N LEU A 85 0.94 -2.98 -2.41
CA LEU A 85 0.30 -3.57 -3.60
C LEU A 85 0.80 -2.94 -4.91
N GLN A 86 1.65 -1.91 -4.85
CA GLN A 86 2.15 -1.22 -6.03
C GLN A 86 3.49 -1.79 -6.52
N GLY A 87 4.40 -2.13 -5.61
CA GLY A 87 5.65 -2.79 -5.99
C GLY A 87 6.60 -1.92 -6.81
N LEU A 88 6.68 -0.62 -6.53
CA LEU A 88 7.67 0.29 -7.13
C LEU A 88 8.55 0.91 -6.03
N ILE A 89 9.73 1.41 -6.37
CA ILE A 89 10.71 1.91 -5.38
C ILE A 89 10.08 2.97 -4.47
N LYS A 90 9.29 3.88 -5.05
CA LYS A 90 8.61 4.94 -4.31
C LYS A 90 7.63 4.40 -3.27
N SER A 91 6.78 3.43 -3.64
CA SER A 91 5.84 2.82 -2.71
C SER A 91 6.57 1.98 -1.66
N ALA A 92 7.66 1.33 -2.04
CA ALA A 92 8.45 0.49 -1.14
C ALA A 92 9.12 1.31 -0.03
N ILE A 93 9.67 2.48 -0.38
CA ILE A 93 10.21 3.44 0.59
C ILE A 93 9.11 3.91 1.55
N ILE A 94 7.93 4.28 1.03
CA ILE A 94 6.79 4.69 1.86
C ILE A 94 6.42 3.57 2.83
N SER A 95 6.31 2.34 2.35
CA SER A 95 5.99 1.18 3.17
C SER A 95 7.00 0.95 4.30
N ARG A 96 8.29 1.06 3.99
CA ARG A 96 9.39 0.95 4.97
C ARG A 96 9.38 2.08 6.01
N ILE A 97 8.97 3.30 5.63
CA ILE A 97 8.80 4.41 6.57
C ILE A 97 7.66 4.12 7.54
N LEU A 98 6.58 3.47 7.10
CA LEU A 98 5.41 3.21 7.93
C LEU A 98 5.63 2.09 8.96
N SER A 99 6.34 1.02 8.60
CA SER A 99 6.71 -0.05 9.54
C SER A 99 7.86 -0.90 9.00
N ARG A 100 8.58 -1.59 9.90
CA ARG A 100 9.51 -2.67 9.53
C ARG A 100 8.77 -3.95 9.16
N ASN A 101 7.57 -4.18 9.67
CA ASN A 101 6.76 -5.33 9.28
C ASN A 101 5.99 -5.00 8.00
N ASN A 102 6.72 -4.91 6.89
CA ASN A 102 6.18 -4.57 5.59
C ASN A 102 6.34 -5.72 4.58
N PHE A 103 5.32 -5.85 3.75
CA PHE A 103 5.12 -6.90 2.77
C PHE A 103 5.14 -6.28 1.38
N GLY A 104 5.80 -6.97 0.46
CA GLY A 104 5.84 -6.64 -0.96
C GLY A 104 6.34 -7.84 -1.74
N PHE A 105 6.43 -7.71 -3.05
CA PHE A 105 6.90 -8.81 -3.89
C PHE A 105 8.44 -8.91 -3.87
N ASP A 106 8.94 -10.08 -4.25
CA ASP A 106 10.37 -10.34 -4.37
C ASP A 106 10.99 -9.67 -5.63
N LYS A 107 12.30 -9.82 -5.81
CA LYS A 107 13.02 -9.17 -6.92
C LYS A 107 12.56 -9.60 -8.33
N ASN A 108 12.11 -10.85 -8.49
CA ASN A 108 11.71 -11.44 -9.77
C ASN A 108 10.24 -11.13 -10.10
N SER A 109 9.49 -10.72 -9.08
CA SER A 109 8.05 -10.50 -9.11
C SER A 109 7.69 -9.01 -9.26
N LEU A 110 8.68 -8.12 -9.38
CA LEU A 110 8.51 -6.67 -9.42
C LEU A 110 8.95 -6.12 -10.77
N LYS A 111 8.26 -5.07 -11.22
CA LYS A 111 8.70 -4.28 -12.38
C LYS A 111 10.01 -3.53 -12.10
N GLU A 112 10.15 -2.99 -10.89
CA GLU A 112 11.36 -2.33 -10.41
C GLU A 112 12.01 -3.19 -9.32
N SER A 113 12.82 -4.18 -9.71
CA SER A 113 13.38 -5.18 -8.79
C SER A 113 14.03 -4.57 -7.55
N PHE A 114 14.69 -3.41 -7.66
CA PHE A 114 15.33 -2.73 -6.53
C PHE A 114 14.37 -2.39 -5.36
N ALA A 115 13.06 -2.26 -5.63
CA ALA A 115 12.04 -2.05 -4.60
C ALA A 115 12.04 -3.18 -3.55
N HIS A 116 12.44 -4.40 -3.92
CA HIS A 116 12.48 -5.54 -3.01
C HIS A 116 13.35 -5.30 -1.77
N ASN A 117 14.37 -4.45 -1.85
CA ASN A 117 15.29 -4.16 -0.74
C ASN A 117 14.60 -3.42 0.43
N PHE A 118 13.48 -2.77 0.14
CA PHE A 118 12.70 -2.05 1.13
C PHE A 118 11.65 -2.93 1.82
N TYR A 119 11.45 -4.17 1.39
CA TYR A 119 10.54 -5.11 2.05
C TYR A 119 11.28 -6.05 2.99
N ASN A 120 10.67 -6.32 4.14
CA ASN A 120 11.15 -7.31 5.09
C ASN A 120 10.53 -8.68 4.83
N GLN A 121 9.24 -8.69 4.48
CA GLN A 121 8.50 -9.88 4.07
C GLN A 121 8.29 -9.82 2.56
N LYS A 122 8.65 -10.89 1.86
CA LYS A 122 8.70 -10.92 0.39
C LYS A 122 7.94 -12.13 -0.11
N LEU A 123 7.10 -11.91 -1.11
CA LEU A 123 6.41 -12.96 -1.82
C LEU A 123 6.97 -13.10 -3.23
N GLU A 124 7.42 -14.31 -3.58
CA GLU A 124 7.74 -14.67 -4.95
C GLU A 124 6.47 -15.12 -5.66
N LEU A 125 6.13 -14.45 -6.76
CA LEU A 125 4.98 -14.72 -7.61
C LEU A 125 5.19 -14.10 -8.99
N ASP A 126 4.99 -14.87 -10.06
CA ASP A 126 5.23 -14.43 -11.44
C ASP A 126 4.58 -13.08 -11.73
N TYR A 127 5.37 -12.12 -12.20
CA TYR A 127 4.94 -10.78 -12.59
C TYR A 127 3.73 -10.80 -13.54
N ASN A 128 3.66 -11.80 -14.41
CA ASN A 128 2.61 -11.95 -15.43
C ASN A 128 1.36 -12.68 -14.92
N GLU A 129 1.35 -13.14 -13.67
CA GLU A 129 0.16 -13.74 -13.06
C GLU A 129 -0.99 -12.73 -13.02
N ASN A 130 -2.21 -13.26 -12.99
CA ASN A 130 -3.42 -12.46 -12.85
C ASN A 130 -3.30 -11.49 -11.68
N VAL A 131 -3.62 -10.23 -11.95
CA VAL A 131 -3.42 -9.13 -11.01
C VAL A 131 -4.18 -9.32 -9.69
N PHE A 132 -5.36 -9.96 -9.72
CA PHE A 132 -6.13 -10.25 -8.51
C PHE A 132 -5.48 -11.35 -7.68
N VAL A 133 -4.98 -12.40 -8.32
CA VAL A 133 -4.20 -13.46 -7.65
C VAL A 133 -2.99 -12.83 -6.98
N ARG A 134 -2.29 -11.92 -7.67
CA ARG A 134 -1.15 -11.19 -7.09
C ARG A 134 -1.54 -10.38 -5.86
N TYR A 135 -2.63 -9.61 -5.91
CA TYR A 135 -3.06 -8.80 -4.76
C TYR A 135 -3.57 -9.61 -3.58
N LEU A 136 -4.26 -10.72 -3.82
CA LEU A 136 -4.84 -11.55 -2.75
C LEU A 136 -3.82 -12.49 -2.11
N SER A 137 -2.70 -12.76 -2.79
CA SER A 137 -1.62 -13.60 -2.26
C SER A 137 -0.70 -12.86 -1.28
N LEU A 138 -0.66 -11.52 -1.35
CA LEU A 138 0.21 -10.66 -0.54
C LEU A 138 -0.43 -10.28 0.80
#